data_AF-A0A183G2U3-F1
#
_entry.id   AF-A0A183G2U3-F1
#
_cell.length_a   1.000
_cell.length_b   1.000
_cell.length_c   1.000
_cell.angle_alpha   90.00
_cell.angle_beta   90.00
_cell.angle_gamma   90.00
#
_symmetry.space_group_name_H-M   'P 1'
#
loop_
_entity.id
_entity.type
_entity.pdbx_description
1 polymer ?
#
loop_
_entity_poly.entity_id
_entity_poly.type
_entity_poly.pdbx_seq_one_letter_code
_entity_poly.pdbx_strand_id
1 'polypeptide(L)'
;MGEYGASLEELRALMEYRGAEAKEKIDADYGGITGLCERLKTDPNNGIPNTTTELERRRAVFGANEIPPHPPKCFLQLVWEALQVSLLPYQTDLK
;
A
#
# COMPACT_ATOMS: atom_id res chain seq x y z
N MET A 1 -17.70 5.60 -12.58
CA MET A 1 -16.56 4.70 -12.88
C MET A 1 -15.47 5.54 -13.50
N GLY A 2 -14.29 5.56 -12.87
CA GLY A 2 -13.15 6.31 -13.38
C GLY A 2 -12.61 5.71 -14.68
N GLU A 3 -11.47 6.21 -15.13
CA GLU A 3 -10.84 5.76 -16.38
C GLU A 3 -10.41 4.28 -16.37
N TYR A 4 -10.42 3.66 -15.19
CA TYR A 4 -10.10 2.26 -14.93
C TYR A 4 -11.30 1.55 -14.30
N GLY A 5 -11.38 0.24 -14.50
CA GLY A 5 -12.40 -0.63 -13.90
C GLY A 5 -12.06 -1.11 -12.49
N ALA A 6 -11.04 -0.52 -11.87
CA ALA A 6 -10.60 -0.77 -10.49
C ALA A 6 -10.16 0.54 -9.85
N SER A 7 -10.52 0.74 -8.58
CA SER A 7 -10.20 1.91 -7.77
C SER A 7 -8.99 1.66 -6.85
N LEU A 8 -8.38 2.74 -6.36
CA LEU A 8 -7.28 2.65 -5.39
C LEU A 8 -7.70 1.91 -4.11
N GLU A 9 -8.91 2.16 -3.61
CA GLU A 9 -9.40 1.54 -2.39
C GLU A 9 -9.57 0.02 -2.56
N GLU A 10 -10.15 -0.41 -3.68
CA GLU A 10 -10.27 -1.83 -4.02
C GLU A 10 -8.90 -2.51 -4.13
N LEU A 11 -7.93 -1.86 -4.78
CA LEU A 11 -6.57 -2.39 -4.89
C LEU A 11 -5.85 -2.46 -3.54
N ARG A 12 -6.08 -1.50 -2.64
CA ARG A 12 -5.53 -1.50 -1.28
C ARG A 12 -6.14 -2.61 -0.43
N ALA A 13 -7.46 -2.77 -0.48
CA ALA A 13 -8.16 -3.87 0.20
C ALA A 13 -7.67 -5.23 -0.33
N LEU A 14 -7.45 -5.36 -1.64
CA LEU A 14 -6.91 -6.58 -2.23
C LEU A 14 -5.52 -6.93 -1.66
N MET A 15 -4.70 -5.93 -1.36
CA MET A 15 -3.39 -6.09 -0.73
C MET A 15 -3.43 -6.51 0.74
N GLU A 16 -4.60 -6.65 1.37
CA GLU A 16 -4.74 -7.20 2.73
C GLU A 16 -4.83 -8.73 2.71
N TYR A 17 -5.36 -9.31 1.63
CA TYR A 17 -5.49 -10.76 1.47
C TYR A 17 -4.15 -11.42 1.08
N ARG A 18 -3.97 -12.69 1.45
CA ARG A 18 -2.73 -13.46 1.19
C ARG A 18 -3.03 -14.88 0.74
N GLY A 19 -2.13 -15.46 -0.06
CA GLY A 19 -2.18 -16.87 -0.45
C GLY A 19 -3.44 -17.23 -1.25
N ALA A 20 -4.10 -18.33 -0.85
CA ALA A 20 -5.28 -18.86 -1.54
C ALA A 20 -6.49 -17.90 -1.48
N GLU A 21 -6.68 -17.20 -0.36
CA GLU A 21 -7.78 -16.27 -0.15
C GLU A 21 -7.72 -15.09 -1.14
N ALA A 22 -6.52 -14.55 -1.37
CA ALA A 22 -6.31 -13.50 -2.37
C ALA A 22 -6.67 -13.99 -3.78
N LYS A 23 -6.34 -15.23 -4.12
CA LYS A 23 -6.66 -15.81 -5.43
C LYS A 23 -8.16 -15.96 -5.63
N GLU A 24 -8.87 -16.52 -4.64
CA GLU A 24 -10.32 -16.64 -4.69
C GLU A 24 -11.02 -15.28 -4.82
N LYS A 25 -10.50 -14.26 -4.13
CA LYS A 25 -11.02 -12.89 -4.23
C LYS A 25 -10.82 -12.29 -5.63
N ILE A 26 -9.64 -12.51 -6.24
CA ILE A 26 -9.35 -12.08 -7.61
C ILE A 26 -10.29 -12.77 -8.61
N ASP A 27 -10.45 -14.08 -8.47
CA ASP A 27 -11.31 -14.88 -9.35
C ASP A 27 -12.78 -14.44 -9.24
N ALA A 28 -13.27 -14.19 -8.01
CA ALA A 28 -14.65 -13.78 -7.75
C ALA A 28 -14.98 -12.35 -8.19
N ASP A 29 -14.15 -11.37 -7.82
CA ASP A 29 -14.50 -9.95 -8.00
C ASP A 29 -14.07 -9.40 -9.37
N TYR A 30 -12.99 -9.96 -9.95
CA TYR A 30 -12.37 -9.44 -11.16
C TYR A 30 -12.46 -10.39 -12.35
N GLY A 31 -12.93 -11.63 -12.17
CA GLY A 31 -12.94 -12.65 -13.22
C GLY A 31 -11.53 -13.21 -13.49
N GLY A 32 -10.69 -13.23 -12.47
CA GLY A 32 -9.32 -13.72 -12.53
C GLY A 32 -8.29 -12.67 -12.90
N ILE A 33 -7.05 -13.12 -13.10
CA ILE A 33 -5.89 -12.25 -13.39
C ILE A 33 -6.12 -11.46 -14.70
N THR A 34 -6.70 -12.10 -15.72
CA THR A 34 -6.98 -11.48 -17.01
C THR A 34 -7.99 -10.33 -16.88
N GLY A 35 -9.09 -10.54 -16.15
CA GLY A 35 -10.08 -9.49 -15.94
C GLY A 35 -9.57 -8.34 -15.07
N LEU A 36 -8.66 -8.61 -14.11
CA LEU A 36 -7.95 -7.57 -13.38
C LEU A 36 -7.02 -6.76 -14.30
N CYS A 37 -6.26 -7.42 -15.18
CA CYS A 37 -5.40 -6.76 -16.17
C CYS A 37 -6.20 -5.86 -17.13
N GLU A 38 -7.35 -6.32 -17.62
CA GLU A 38 -8.25 -5.53 -18.48
C GLU A 38 -8.77 -4.28 -17.76
N ARG A 39 -9.24 -4.42 -16.51
CA ARG A 39 -9.71 -3.29 -15.70
C ARG A 39 -8.62 -2.28 -15.41
N LEU A 40 -7.37 -2.74 -15.24
CA LEU A 40 -6.19 -1.90 -15.05
C LEU A 40 -5.58 -1.40 -16.37
N LYS A 41 -6.11 -1.79 -17.54
CA LYS A 41 -5.54 -1.48 -18.87
C LYS A 41 -4.05 -1.81 -18.94
N THR A 42 -3.68 -3.00 -18.44
CA THR A 42 -2.30 -3.47 -18.37
C THR A 42 -2.18 -4.77 -19.16
N ASP A 43 -1.12 -4.92 -19.95
CA ASP A 43 -0.83 -6.19 -20.62
C ASP A 43 -0.22 -7.19 -19.62
N PRO A 44 -0.72 -8.43 -19.54
CA PRO A 44 -0.21 -9.42 -18.57
C PRO A 44 1.22 -9.90 -18.87
N ASN A 45 1.69 -9.79 -20.12
CA ASN A 45 3.01 -10.26 -20.56
C ASN A 45 4.01 -9.10 -20.67
N ASN A 46 3.56 -7.97 -21.22
CA ASN A 46 4.40 -6.82 -21.56
C ASN A 46 4.23 -5.63 -20.59
N GLY A 47 3.23 -5.68 -19.71
CA GLY A 47 2.98 -4.63 -18.72
C GLY A 47 2.38 -3.36 -19.31
N ILE A 48 2.87 -2.20 -18.85
CA ILE A 48 2.38 -0.89 -19.24
C ILE A 48 3.39 -0.17 -20.13
N PRO A 49 2.96 0.65 -21.10
CA PRO A 49 3.89 1.40 -21.94
C PRO A 49 4.67 2.41 -21.09
N ASN A 50 6.00 2.44 -21.26
CA ASN A 50 6.90 3.34 -20.53
C ASN A 50 6.93 4.75 -21.14
N THR A 51 5.75 5.31 -21.42
CA THR A 51 5.59 6.67 -21.94
C THR A 51 5.22 7.61 -20.81
N THR A 52 5.83 8.78 -20.75
CA THR A 52 5.61 9.80 -19.70
C THR A 52 4.13 10.12 -19.50
N THR A 53 3.37 10.24 -20.60
CA THR A 53 1.93 10.53 -20.59
C THR A 53 1.11 9.45 -19.87
N GLU A 54 1.40 8.17 -20.12
CA GLU A 54 0.70 7.06 -19.46
C GLU A 54 1.06 6.97 -17.97
N LEU A 55 2.33 7.21 -17.63
CA LEU A 55 2.79 7.21 -16.25
C LEU A 55 2.16 8.35 -15.43
N GLU A 56 2.09 9.56 -15.99
CA GLU A 56 1.43 10.70 -15.35
C GLU A 56 -0.07 10.46 -15.16
N ARG A 57 -0.74 9.91 -16.17
CA ARG A 57 -2.17 9.54 -16.09
C ARG A 57 -2.43 8.52 -14.97
N ARG A 58 -1.60 7.48 -14.87
CA ARG A 58 -1.67 6.50 -13.77
C ARG A 58 -1.40 7.14 -12.42
N ARG A 59 -0.41 8.03 -12.32
CA ARG A 59 -0.06 8.71 -11.08
C ARG A 59 -1.16 9.66 -10.62
N ALA A 60 -1.90 10.27 -11.53
CA ALA A 60 -3.06 11.10 -11.22
C ALA A 60 -4.23 10.30 -10.62
N VAL A 61 -4.42 9.04 -11.05
CA VAL A 61 -5.53 8.19 -10.58
C VAL A 61 -5.15 7.37 -9.35
N PHE A 62 -3.97 6.75 -9.35
CA PHE A 62 -3.54 5.81 -8.31
C PHE A 62 -2.51 6.40 -7.33
N GLY A 63 -2.08 7.64 -7.54
CA GLY A 63 -1.04 8.25 -6.73
C GLY A 63 0.37 7.70 -7.02
N ALA A 64 1.33 8.12 -6.20
CA ALA A 64 2.70 7.65 -6.27
C ALA A 64 2.88 6.36 -5.46
N ASN A 65 3.65 5.40 -5.97
CA ASN A 65 4.09 4.24 -5.20
C ASN A 65 5.27 4.62 -4.28
N GLU A 66 5.04 5.57 -3.38
CA GLU A 66 6.01 6.02 -2.39
C GLU A 66 5.53 5.54 -1.03
N ILE A 67 6.37 4.76 -0.34
CA ILE A 67 6.17 4.45 1.06
C ILE A 67 6.50 5.74 1.82
N PRO A 68 5.53 6.43 2.43
CA PRO A 68 5.82 7.67 3.13
C PRO A 68 6.84 7.36 4.23
N PRO A 69 7.98 8.09 4.28
CA PRO A 69 8.95 7.87 5.34
C PRO A 69 8.27 8.14 6.68
N HIS A 70 8.53 7.28 7.67
CA HIS A 70 8.07 7.56 9.03
C HIS A 70 8.56 8.96 9.41
N PRO A 71 7.67 9.85 9.90
CA PRO A 71 8.08 11.18 10.30
C PRO A 71 9.22 11.03 11.32
N PRO A 72 10.35 11.72 11.13
CA PRO A 72 11.47 11.58 12.04
C PRO A 72 11.00 11.98 13.45
N LYS A 73 11.39 11.20 14.46
CA LYS A 73 11.18 11.59 15.85
C LYS A 73 11.85 12.94 16.08
N CYS A 74 11.14 13.89 16.68
CA CYS A 74 11.74 15.18 16.97
C CYS A 74 12.79 15.06 18.09
N PHE A 75 13.81 15.92 18.09
CA PHE A 75 14.87 15.90 19.10
C PHE A 75 14.32 15.91 20.54
N LEU A 76 13.27 16.71 20.78
CA LEU A 76 12.61 16.78 22.08
C LEU A 76 11.90 15.48 22.47
N GLN A 77 11.28 14.78 21.52
CA GLN A 77 10.67 13.47 21.77
C GLN A 77 11.75 12.43 22.10
N LEU A 78 12.91 12.48 21.44
CA LEU A 78 14.03 11.60 21.75
C LEU A 78 14.62 11.88 23.14
N VAL A 79 14.78 13.16 23.49
CA VAL A 79 15.24 13.57 24.83
C VAL A 79 14.23 13.13 25.90
N TRP A 80 12.94 13.30 25.64
CA TRP A 80 11.87 12.87 26.54
C TRP A 80 11.84 11.34 26.72
N GLU A 81 11.91 10.57 25.62
CA GLU A 81 12.01 9.09 25.66
C GLU A 81 13.27 8.65 26.45
N ALA A 82 14.42 9.29 26.22
CA ALA A 82 15.66 8.97 26.93
C ALA A 82 15.59 9.26 28.44
N LEU A 83 14.91 10.34 28.84
CA LEU A 83 14.68 10.68 30.25
C LEU A 83 13.70 9.70 30.93
N GLN A 84 12.69 9.21 30.22
CA GLN A 84 11.78 8.17 30.74
C GLN A 84 12.50 6.84 30.95
N VAL A 85 13.38 6.45 30.02
CA VAL A 85 14.16 5.20 30.11
C VAL A 85 15.13 5.22 31.30
N SER A 86 15.73 6.37 31.64
CA SER A 86 16.64 6.43 32.81
C SER A 86 15.91 6.38 34.16
N LEU A 87 14.60 6.64 34.20
CA LEU A 87 13.80 6.69 35.43
C LEU A 87 12.99 5.40 35.68
N LEU A 88 12.99 4.44 34.74
CA LEU A 88 12.16 3.23 34.81
C LEU A 88 12.92 1.88 34.72
N PRO A 89 14.09 1.64 35.34
CA PRO A 89 14.49 0.27 35.64
C PRO A 89 13.77 -0.33 36.87
N TYR A 90 12.96 0.44 37.61
CA TYR A 90 12.41 0.02 38.91
C TYR A 90 10.92 -0.35 38.93
N GLN A 91 10.24 -0.44 37.78
CA GLN A 91 8.78 -0.59 37.77
C GLN A 91 8.21 -1.64 36.80
N THR A 92 8.97 -2.70 36.54
CA THR A 92 8.45 -3.94 35.97
C THR A 92 8.76 -5.13 36.88
N ASP A 93 8.19 -5.14 38.09
CA ASP A 93 8.15 -6.36 38.94
C ASP A 93 6.97 -6.39 39.94
N LEU A 94 5.89 -5.65 39.67
CA LEU A 94 4.61 -5.87 40.37
C LEU A 94 3.43 -5.66 39.41
N LYS A 95 3.10 -6.72 38.67
CA LYS A 95 1.74 -7.23 38.44
C LYS A 95 1.79 -8.58 37.74
#